data_AF-R0I822-F1
#
_entry.id   AF-R0I822-F1
#
_cell.length_a   1.000
_cell.length_b   1.000
_cell.length_c   1.000
_cell.angle_alpha   90.00
_cell.angle_beta   90.00
_cell.angle_gamma   90.00
#
_symmetry.space_group_name_H-M   'P 1'
#
loop_
_entity.id
_entity.type
_entity.pdbx_description
1 polymer ?
#
loop_
_entity_poly.entity_id
_entity_poly.type
_entity_poly.pdbx_seq_one_letter_code
_entity_poly.pdbx_strand_id
1 'polypeptide(L)'
;MWQRYLDFSKDIIKIFCILPCKGKKSSSYTRALSNYKGDRFAVLQQRISTREIKIWVTEKRIGNGDDGDNVVWIKFMNVSRPNFPLVLDHMSVSYFVDHNIYGKSFVLCCYSKRPKQAWVYVVRGDMCKKIKIDGVSCRFQSEVYIPSLITISTFAEDSEHDELLQV
;
A
#
# COMPACT_ATOMS: atom_id res chain seq x y z
N MET A 1 -10.01 -10.37 -11.84
CA MET A 1 -10.27 -8.95 -11.47
C MET A 1 -9.16 -8.19 -12.14
N TRP A 2 -9.52 -7.20 -12.96
CA TRP A 2 -8.64 -6.49 -13.88
C TRP A 2 -8.45 -5.07 -13.36
N GLN A 3 -7.24 -4.54 -13.42
CA GLN A 3 -7.03 -3.11 -13.18
C GLN A 3 -7.40 -2.35 -14.46
N ARG A 4 -8.12 -1.23 -14.34
CA ARG A 4 -8.54 -0.39 -15.48
C ARG A 4 -7.82 0.95 -15.41
N TYR A 5 -7.44 1.50 -16.56
CA TYR A 5 -6.96 2.88 -16.70
C TYR A 5 -7.73 3.56 -17.86
N LEU A 6 -7.84 4.89 -17.80
CA LEU A 6 -8.59 5.69 -18.77
C LEU A 6 -7.61 6.30 -19.79
N ASP A 7 -7.73 5.90 -21.04
CA ASP A 7 -6.93 6.45 -22.14
C ASP A 7 -7.64 7.69 -22.70
N PHE A 8 -7.26 8.88 -22.21
CA PHE A 8 -7.83 10.17 -22.65
C PHE A 8 -7.56 10.52 -24.12
N SER A 9 -6.66 9.79 -24.79
CA SER A 9 -6.43 9.99 -26.23
C SER A 9 -7.49 9.33 -27.10
N LYS A 10 -8.24 8.36 -26.53
CA LYS A 10 -9.15 7.48 -27.27
C LYS A 10 -10.51 7.26 -26.60
N ASP A 11 -10.78 7.85 -25.44
CA ASP A 11 -12.00 7.65 -24.63
C ASP A 11 -12.36 6.16 -24.41
N ILE A 12 -11.35 5.28 -24.27
CA ILE A 12 -11.54 3.85 -24.04
C ILE A 12 -11.03 3.47 -22.64
N ILE A 13 -11.86 2.73 -21.91
CA ILE A 13 -11.44 2.05 -20.67
C ILE A 13 -10.71 0.77 -21.07
N LYS A 14 -9.39 0.75 -20.89
CA LYS A 14 -8.57 -0.44 -21.15
C LYS A 14 -8.27 -1.17 -19.84
N ILE A 15 -8.16 -2.49 -19.95
CA ILE A 15 -7.56 -3.30 -18.90
C ILE A 15 -6.07 -3.01 -18.94
N PHE A 16 -5.54 -2.51 -17.82
CA PHE A 16 -4.11 -2.28 -17.66
C PHE A 16 -3.40 -3.61 -17.38
N CYS A 17 -3.79 -4.34 -16.34
CA CYS A 17 -3.15 -5.62 -16.05
C CYS A 17 -4.06 -6.63 -15.34
N ILE A 18 -3.62 -7.89 -15.36
CA ILE A 18 -4.26 -9.01 -14.67
C ILE A 18 -3.72 -9.09 -13.24
N LEU A 19 -4.60 -9.10 -12.23
CA LEU A 19 -4.18 -9.27 -10.84
C LEU A 19 -3.78 -10.74 -10.56
N PRO A 20 -2.79 -11.01 -9.69
CA PRO A 20 -2.23 -12.35 -9.43
C PRO A 20 -3.16 -13.24 -8.58
N CYS A 21 -4.32 -12.70 -8.19
CA CYS A 21 -5.26 -13.34 -7.29
C CYS A 21 -5.97 -14.52 -7.96
N LYS A 22 -5.69 -15.74 -7.50
CA LYS A 22 -6.39 -16.95 -7.94
C LYS A 22 -7.84 -16.99 -7.44
N GLY A 23 -8.71 -17.62 -8.23
CA GLY A 23 -10.15 -17.78 -7.95
C GLY A 23 -11.01 -16.65 -8.52
N LYS A 24 -12.27 -16.94 -8.84
CA LYS A 24 -13.27 -15.90 -9.18
C LYS A 24 -13.50 -15.00 -7.96
N LYS A 25 -14.00 -13.77 -8.17
CA LYS A 25 -14.51 -12.93 -7.07
C LYS A 25 -15.70 -13.66 -6.46
N SER A 26 -15.46 -14.52 -5.48
CA SER A 26 -16.48 -15.24 -4.74
C SER A 26 -16.65 -14.61 -3.37
N SER A 27 -17.74 -14.97 -2.68
CA SER A 27 -17.98 -14.68 -1.27
C SER A 27 -16.91 -15.22 -0.32
N SER A 28 -15.84 -15.86 -0.83
CA SER A 28 -14.76 -16.45 -0.04
C SER A 28 -13.52 -15.58 0.05
N TYR A 29 -13.35 -14.56 -0.81
CA TYR A 29 -12.14 -13.74 -0.86
C TYR A 29 -12.42 -12.25 -0.89
N THR A 30 -11.60 -11.53 -0.13
CA THR A 30 -11.46 -10.08 -0.13
C THR A 30 -10.21 -9.70 -0.93
N ARG A 31 -10.25 -8.59 -1.69
CA ARG A 31 -9.09 -8.08 -2.43
C ARG A 31 -8.95 -6.58 -2.27
N ALA A 32 -7.72 -6.09 -2.17
CA ALA A 32 -7.40 -4.67 -2.15
C ALA A 32 -6.14 -4.43 -2.99
N LEU A 33 -6.08 -3.27 -3.66
CA LEU A 33 -4.94 -2.78 -4.43
C LEU A 33 -4.41 -1.54 -3.73
N SER A 34 -3.09 -1.37 -3.71
CA SER A 34 -2.42 -0.18 -3.19
C SER A 34 -1.12 0.09 -3.96
N ASN A 35 -0.52 1.25 -3.72
CA ASN A 35 0.78 1.61 -4.23
C ASN A 35 1.89 0.95 -3.40
N TYR A 36 2.99 0.60 -4.05
CA TYR A 36 4.19 0.02 -3.45
C TYR A 36 5.41 0.79 -3.96
N LYS A 37 6.25 1.32 -3.06
CA LYS A 37 7.44 2.12 -3.40
C LYS A 37 7.20 3.22 -4.46
N GLY A 38 6.01 3.84 -4.45
CA GLY A 38 5.63 4.97 -5.31
C GLY A 38 5.13 4.55 -6.70
N ASP A 39 5.93 3.79 -7.43
CA ASP A 39 5.74 3.47 -8.87
C ASP A 39 5.44 1.99 -9.15
N ARG A 40 5.11 1.22 -8.11
CA ARG A 40 4.72 -0.19 -8.23
C ARG A 40 3.38 -0.42 -7.57
N PHE A 41 2.78 -1.57 -7.85
CA PHE A 41 1.55 -1.98 -7.19
C PHE A 41 1.78 -3.08 -6.16
N ALA A 42 0.97 -3.05 -5.11
CA ALA A 42 0.77 -4.15 -4.19
C ALA A 42 -0.68 -4.61 -4.25
N VAL A 43 -0.90 -5.93 -4.23
CA VAL A 43 -2.23 -6.54 -4.16
C VAL A 43 -2.30 -7.42 -2.95
N LEU A 44 -3.36 -7.23 -2.17
CA LEU A 44 -3.72 -8.07 -1.05
C LEU A 44 -4.92 -8.94 -1.43
N GLN A 45 -4.84 -10.25 -1.17
CA GLN A 45 -5.99 -11.15 -1.17
C GLN A 45 -6.13 -11.80 0.20
N GLN A 46 -7.29 -11.65 0.84
CA GLN A 46 -7.60 -12.29 2.10
C GLN A 46 -8.70 -13.34 1.91
N ARG A 47 -8.49 -14.53 2.46
CA ARG A 47 -9.53 -15.56 2.55
C ARG A 47 -10.42 -15.27 3.75
N ILE A 48 -11.73 -15.20 3.53
CA ILE A 48 -12.69 -14.78 4.56
C ILE A 48 -12.76 -15.82 5.69
N SER A 49 -12.80 -17.12 5.37
CA SER A 49 -12.94 -18.17 6.39
C SER A 49 -11.72 -18.33 7.29
N THR A 50 -10.50 -18.32 6.73
CA THR A 50 -9.27 -18.58 7.49
C THR A 50 -8.53 -17.32 7.93
N ARG A 51 -8.96 -16.15 7.46
CA ARG A 51 -8.25 -14.87 7.58
C ARG A 51 -6.85 -14.84 6.98
N GLU A 52 -6.47 -15.88 6.22
CA GLU A 52 -5.19 -15.95 5.53
C GLU A 52 -5.09 -14.80 4.51
N ILE A 53 -4.01 -14.03 4.60
CA ILE A 53 -3.68 -12.95 3.69
C ILE A 53 -2.50 -13.36 2.84
N LYS A 54 -2.62 -13.13 1.53
CA LYS A 54 -1.54 -13.24 0.56
C LYS A 54 -1.32 -11.87 -0.07
N ILE A 55 -0.06 -11.48 -0.15
CA ILE A 55 0.35 -10.20 -0.70
C ILE A 55 1.29 -10.46 -1.87
N TRP A 56 1.03 -9.76 -2.97
CA TRP A 56 1.91 -9.70 -4.13
C TRP A 56 2.29 -8.26 -4.40
N VAL A 57 3.47 -8.07 -4.99
CA VAL A 57 3.90 -6.77 -5.50
C VAL A 57 4.34 -6.95 -6.94
N THR A 58 4.29 -5.87 -7.74
CA THR A 58 4.92 -5.90 -9.06
C THR A 58 6.43 -5.96 -8.90
N GLU A 59 7.07 -6.76 -9.75
CA GLU A 59 8.52 -6.92 -9.76
C GLU A 59 9.19 -5.59 -10.17
N LYS A 60 8.75 -5.06 -11.31
CA LYS A 60 9.25 -3.84 -11.93
C LYS A 60 8.33 -2.64 -11.66
N ARG A 61 8.93 -1.45 -11.83
CA ARG A 61 8.25 -0.15 -11.85
C ARG A 61 7.24 -0.10 -12.99
N ILE A 62 6.22 0.71 -12.83
CA ILE A 62 5.16 0.95 -13.80
C ILE A 62 5.31 2.39 -14.28
N GLY A 63 5.68 2.56 -15.55
CA GLY A 63 5.94 3.83 -16.18
C GLY A 63 4.81 4.31 -17.08
N ASN A 64 4.84 5.61 -17.41
CA ASN A 64 3.99 6.18 -18.44
C ASN A 64 4.45 5.65 -19.80
N GLY A 65 3.66 4.76 -20.40
CA GLY A 65 4.00 4.07 -21.65
C GLY A 65 3.92 2.54 -21.55
N ASP A 66 3.85 1.99 -20.34
CA ASP A 66 3.55 0.58 -20.15
C ASP A 66 2.10 0.30 -20.55
N ASP A 67 1.89 -0.69 -21.40
CA ASP A 67 0.55 -1.21 -21.75
C ASP A 67 -0.02 -2.15 -20.67
N GLY A 68 0.83 -2.54 -19.72
CA GLY A 68 0.50 -3.39 -18.58
C GLY A 68 0.38 -4.89 -18.90
N ASP A 69 0.61 -5.28 -20.16
CA ASP A 69 0.57 -6.68 -20.61
C ASP A 69 1.71 -7.51 -20.01
N ASN A 70 2.84 -6.86 -19.69
CA ASN A 70 4.05 -7.49 -19.14
C ASN A 70 4.20 -7.33 -17.62
N VAL A 71 3.12 -7.01 -16.89
CA VAL A 71 3.20 -6.86 -15.43
C VAL A 71 3.44 -8.20 -14.75
N VAL A 72 4.66 -8.38 -14.25
CA VAL A 72 5.03 -9.55 -13.45
C VAL A 72 4.75 -9.30 -11.97
N TRP A 73 4.00 -10.21 -11.36
CA TRP A 73 3.69 -10.19 -9.94
C TRP A 73 4.53 -11.20 -9.17
N ILE A 74 5.22 -10.75 -8.14
CA ILE A 74 5.98 -11.61 -7.23
C ILE A 74 5.28 -11.72 -5.88
N LYS A 75 5.30 -12.92 -5.29
CA LYS A 75 4.75 -13.13 -3.95
C LYS A 75 5.60 -12.37 -2.93
N PHE A 76 4.98 -11.40 -2.26
CA PHE A 76 5.64 -10.57 -1.28
C PHE A 76 5.72 -11.29 0.07
N MET A 77 4.56 -11.59 0.67
CA MET A 77 4.47 -12.33 1.94
C MET A 77 3.11 -13.00 2.11
N ASN A 78 3.01 -13.88 3.10
CA ASN A 78 1.75 -14.43 3.60
C ASN A 78 1.59 -14.11 5.09
N VAL A 79 0.35 -13.89 5.52
CA VAL A 79 -0.01 -13.71 6.92
C VAL A 79 -1.15 -14.67 7.22
N SER A 80 -0.92 -15.64 8.10
CA SER A 80 -1.95 -16.59 8.52
C SER A 80 -2.15 -16.46 10.02
N ARG A 81 -3.18 -15.72 10.43
CA ARG A 81 -3.55 -15.58 11.84
C ARG A 81 -5.08 -15.65 11.97
N PRO A 82 -5.64 -16.57 12.78
CA PRO A 82 -7.08 -16.79 12.85
C PRO A 82 -7.88 -15.56 13.31
N ASN A 83 -7.25 -14.67 14.09
CA ASN A 83 -7.88 -13.47 14.65
C ASN A 83 -7.53 -12.16 13.90
N PHE A 84 -7.07 -12.25 12.65
CA PHE A 84 -6.76 -11.06 11.86
C PHE A 84 -8.06 -10.38 11.37
N PRO A 85 -8.16 -9.05 11.41
CA PRO A 85 -9.34 -8.32 10.93
C PRO A 85 -9.59 -8.59 9.44
N LEU A 86 -10.88 -8.50 9.04
CA LEU A 86 -11.26 -8.54 7.63
C LEU A 86 -10.98 -7.19 6.96
N VAL A 87 -10.31 -7.24 5.82
CA VAL A 87 -9.94 -6.05 5.04
C VAL A 87 -11.16 -5.39 4.36
N LEU A 88 -12.30 -6.07 4.24
CA LEU A 88 -13.52 -5.54 3.60
C LEU A 88 -14.67 -5.17 4.55
N ASP A 89 -14.46 -5.12 5.88
CA ASP A 89 -15.49 -4.59 6.77
C ASP A 89 -15.49 -3.05 6.75
N HIS A 90 -16.16 -2.52 5.73
CA HIS A 90 -16.80 -1.20 5.64
C HIS A 90 -16.03 0.05 6.13
N MET A 91 -15.63 0.84 5.12
CA MET A 91 -15.43 2.30 5.09
C MET A 91 -14.06 2.86 5.47
N SER A 92 -13.17 2.15 6.17
CA SER A 92 -11.85 2.69 6.53
C SER A 92 -10.82 1.59 6.74
N VAL A 93 -10.34 1.02 5.64
CA VAL A 93 -9.23 0.09 5.64
C VAL A 93 -8.18 0.57 4.65
N SER A 94 -6.97 0.76 5.14
CA SER A 94 -5.78 1.07 4.36
C SER A 94 -4.70 0.07 4.74
N TYR A 95 -3.88 -0.31 3.77
CA TYR A 95 -2.77 -1.18 4.05
C TYR A 95 -1.53 -0.73 3.28
N PHE A 96 -0.39 -1.05 3.86
CA PHE A 96 0.91 -0.68 3.36
C PHE A 96 1.83 -1.87 3.48
N VAL A 97 2.72 -2.01 2.50
CA VAL A 97 3.74 -3.05 2.49
C VAL A 97 5.07 -2.40 2.19
N ASP A 98 6.09 -2.81 2.91
CA ASP A 98 7.43 -2.29 2.73
C ASP A 98 8.48 -3.38 2.91
N HIS A 99 9.59 -3.24 2.19
CA HIS A 99 10.77 -4.08 2.32
C HIS A 99 11.99 -3.17 2.50
N ASN A 100 12.51 -3.18 3.72
CA ASN A 100 13.67 -2.41 4.15
C ASN A 100 14.68 -3.32 4.87
N ILE A 101 15.70 -2.72 5.51
CA ILE A 101 16.78 -3.45 6.22
C ILE A 101 16.28 -4.39 7.31
N TYR A 102 15.06 -4.17 7.84
CA TYR A 102 14.44 -5.03 8.85
C TYR A 102 13.55 -6.12 8.23
N GLY A 103 13.58 -6.28 6.91
CA GLY A 103 12.80 -7.25 6.16
C GLY A 103 11.43 -6.75 5.72
N LYS A 104 10.58 -7.70 5.33
CA LYS A 104 9.24 -7.44 4.79
C LYS A 104 8.27 -7.10 5.93
N SER A 105 7.57 -5.99 5.77
CA SER A 105 6.59 -5.50 6.72
C SER A 105 5.24 -5.30 6.03
N PHE A 106 4.16 -5.62 6.75
CA PHE A 106 2.79 -5.35 6.35
C PHE A 106 2.10 -4.58 7.47
N VAL A 107 1.54 -3.42 7.13
CA VAL A 107 0.78 -2.59 8.02
C VAL A 107 -0.67 -2.56 7.55
N LEU A 108 -1.60 -2.81 8.45
CA LEU A 108 -3.03 -2.68 8.21
C LEU A 108 -3.61 -1.70 9.21
N CYS A 109 -4.23 -0.64 8.72
CA CYS A 109 -5.04 0.26 9.53
C CYS A 109 -6.51 -0.06 9.25
N CYS A 110 -7.27 -0.34 10.30
CA CYS A 110 -8.70 -0.65 10.16
C CYS A 110 -9.52 -0.09 11.31
N TYR A 111 -10.76 0.28 11.01
CA TYR A 111 -11.78 0.60 12.00
C TYR A 111 -12.66 -0.62 12.29
N SER A 112 -12.81 -0.99 13.56
CA SER A 112 -13.83 -1.95 14.00
C SER A 112 -15.08 -1.19 14.43
N LYS A 113 -16.27 -1.71 14.06
CA LYS A 113 -17.55 -1.19 14.57
C LYS A 113 -17.91 -1.71 15.96
N ARG A 114 -17.31 -2.82 16.39
CA ARG A 114 -17.59 -3.49 17.67
C ARG A 114 -16.29 -4.03 18.28
N PRO A 115 -15.69 -3.35 19.29
CA PRO A 115 -16.00 -1.98 19.72
C PRO A 115 -15.64 -0.96 18.62
N LYS A 116 -16.28 0.22 18.66
CA LYS A 116 -15.96 1.37 17.79
C LYS A 116 -14.53 1.83 18.04
N GLN A 117 -13.58 1.32 17.26
CA GLN A 117 -12.16 1.51 17.56
C GLN A 117 -11.30 1.36 16.30
N ALA A 118 -10.41 2.32 16.09
CA ALA A 118 -9.35 2.21 15.09
C ALA A 118 -8.13 1.46 15.65
N TRP A 119 -7.55 0.62 14.80
CA TRP A 119 -6.40 -0.22 15.10
C TRP A 119 -5.37 -0.16 13.99
N VAL A 120 -4.09 -0.21 14.37
CA VAL A 120 -2.96 -0.49 13.47
C VAL A 120 -2.40 -1.86 13.81
N TYR A 121 -2.29 -2.70 12.79
CA TYR A 121 -1.60 -3.98 12.86
C TYR A 121 -0.29 -3.86 12.11
N VAL A 122 0.83 -4.13 12.79
CA VAL A 122 2.17 -4.16 12.18
C VAL A 122 2.66 -5.60 12.21
N VAL A 123 2.81 -6.19 11.03
CA VAL A 123 3.27 -7.57 10.85
C VAL A 123 4.65 -7.58 10.22
N ARG A 124 5.59 -8.30 10.82
CA ARG A 124 6.96 -8.48 10.34
C ARG A 124 7.44 -9.87 10.74
N GLY A 125 7.72 -10.73 9.76
CA GLY A 125 8.01 -12.14 10.05
C GLY A 125 6.87 -12.82 10.81
N ASP A 126 7.19 -13.40 11.96
CA ASP A 126 6.25 -14.02 12.92
C ASP A 126 5.61 -13.01 13.89
N MET A 127 6.19 -11.82 14.02
CA MET A 127 5.68 -10.75 14.88
C MET A 127 4.43 -10.10 14.29
N CYS A 128 3.48 -9.78 15.17
CA CYS A 128 2.31 -8.99 14.84
C CYS A 128 1.90 -8.14 16.04
N LYS A 129 2.21 -6.85 15.98
CA LYS A 129 1.83 -5.86 16.99
C LYS A 129 0.47 -5.26 16.62
N LYS A 130 -0.41 -5.12 17.62
CA LYS A 130 -1.71 -4.46 17.50
C LYS A 130 -1.68 -3.19 18.35
N ILE A 131 -1.98 -2.05 17.74
CA ILE A 131 -1.89 -0.72 18.36
C ILE A 131 -3.25 -0.06 18.25
N LYS A 132 -3.77 0.45 19.37
CA LYS A 132 -5.02 1.22 19.42
C LYS A 132 -4.75 2.66 18.97
N ILE A 133 -5.62 3.22 18.13
CA ILE A 133 -5.62 4.66 17.85
C ILE A 133 -6.79 5.29 18.61
N ASP A 134 -6.49 6.07 19.64
CA ASP A 134 -7.50 6.81 20.39
C ASP A 134 -8.02 8.02 19.61
N GLY A 135 -9.25 8.47 19.90
CA GLY A 135 -9.85 9.67 19.29
C GLY A 135 -10.46 9.48 17.88
N VAL A 136 -10.38 8.30 17.27
CA VAL A 136 -10.97 8.04 15.95
C VAL A 136 -12.36 7.39 16.09
N SER A 137 -13.41 8.13 15.72
CA SER A 137 -14.81 7.76 16.01
C SER A 137 -15.58 7.12 14.85
N CYS A 138 -15.06 7.16 13.61
CA CYS A 138 -15.84 6.69 12.45
C CYS A 138 -15.00 6.27 11.24
N ARG A 139 -14.68 7.23 10.37
CA ARG A 139 -13.98 7.02 9.10
C ARG A 139 -12.65 7.74 9.15
N PHE A 140 -11.63 7.10 8.62
CA PHE A 140 -10.34 7.72 8.39
C PHE A 140 -9.78 7.27 7.05
N GLN A 141 -9.07 8.18 6.40
CA GLN A 141 -8.12 7.85 5.36
C GLN A 141 -6.75 7.78 6.04
N SER A 142 -5.93 6.80 5.64
CA SER A 142 -4.54 6.78 6.06
C SER A 142 -3.69 7.07 4.87
N GLU A 143 -2.75 7.97 5.07
CA GLU A 143 -1.68 8.25 4.14
C GLU A 143 -0.40 7.68 4.75
N VAL A 144 0.48 7.17 3.89
CA VAL A 144 1.84 6.84 4.30
C VAL A 144 2.76 7.89 3.73
N TYR A 145 3.42 8.59 4.64
CA TYR A 145 4.54 9.44 4.32
C TYR A 145 5.77 8.56 4.08
N ILE A 146 6.31 8.60 2.87
CA ILE A 146 7.58 7.96 2.51
C ILE A 146 8.62 9.08 2.43
N PRO A 147 9.48 9.25 3.46
CA PRO A 147 10.41 10.38 3.53
C PRO A 147 11.38 10.47 2.34
N SER A 148 11.65 9.34 1.67
CA SER A 148 12.61 9.27 0.56
C SER A 148 12.08 9.76 -0.80
N LEU A 149 10.82 10.19 -0.90
CA LEU A 149 10.21 10.67 -2.15
C LEU A 149 10.12 12.19 -2.26
N ILE A 150 10.46 12.93 -1.20
CA ILE A 150 10.61 14.38 -1.28
C ILE A 150 12.07 14.67 -1.55
N THR A 151 12.38 15.07 -2.77
CA THR A 151 13.60 15.84 -3.02
C THR A 151 13.43 17.13 -2.23
N ILE A 152 14.08 17.23 -1.08
CA ILE A 152 14.23 18.53 -0.43
C ILE A 152 15.12 19.32 -1.39
N SER A 153 14.52 20.10 -2.29
CA SER A 153 15.25 21.15 -2.99
C SER A 153 15.55 22.22 -1.94
N THR A 154 16.62 22.00 -1.17
CA THR A 154 17.32 23.12 -0.55
C THR A 154 17.83 23.95 -1.72
N PHE A 155 17.07 24.98 -2.09
CA PHE A 155 17.64 26.19 -2.64
C PHE A 155 18.49 26.77 -1.49
N ALA A 156 19.72 26.28 -1.37
CA ALA A 156 20.76 27.07 -0.75
C ALA A 156 21.05 28.17 -1.77
N GLU A 157 20.67 29.40 -1.43
CA GLU A 157 21.22 30.56 -2.10
C GLU A 157 22.74 30.50 -1.90
N ASP A 158 23.45 30.18 -2.98
CA ASP A 158 24.88 30.38 -3.07
C ASP A 158 25.15 31.86 -2.84
N SER A 159 25.69 32.19 -1.67
CA SER A 159 26.33 33.47 -1.40
C SER A 159 27.83 33.28 -1.52
N GLU A 160 28.37 33.62 -2.69
CA GLU A 160 29.79 33.93 -2.87
C GLU A 160 29.92 35.38 -3.32
N HIS A 161 30.41 36.27 -2.46
CA HIS A 161 31.82 36.70 -2.48
C HIS A 161 32.08 37.87 -1.51
N ASP A 162 33.19 37.70 -0.78
CA ASP A 162 34.04 38.67 -0.06
C ASP A 162 34.21 40.03 -0.78
N GLU A 163 34.55 41.18 -0.19
CA GLU A 163 35.45 41.54 0.91
C GLU A 163 35.13 43.03 1.25
N LEU A 164 35.33 43.56 2.46
CA LEU A 164 36.45 44.46 2.77
C LEU A 164 36.53 44.77 4.28
N LEU A 165 37.63 44.29 4.87
CA LEU A 165 38.51 44.87 5.89
C LEU A 165 37.94 45.60 7.13
N GLN A 166 38.34 45.05 8.28
CA GLN A 166 38.54 45.78 9.53
C GLN A 166 39.65 46.84 9.38
N VAL A 167 39.32 48.10 9.65
CA VAL A 167 39.96 49.12 10.52
C VAL A 167 39.43 50.50 10.11
#